data_AF-A0AAD2CFY4-F1
#
_entry.id   AF-A0AAD2CFY4-F1
#
_cell.length_a   1.000
_cell.length_b   1.000
_cell.length_c   1.000
_cell.angle_alpha   90.00
_cell.angle_beta   90.00
_cell.angle_gamma   90.00
#
_symmetry.space_group_name_H-M   'P 1'
#
loop_
_entity.id
_entity.type
_entity.pdbx_description
1 polymer ?
#
loop_
_entity_poly.entity_id
_entity_poly.type
_entity_poly.pdbx_seq_one_letter_code
_entity_poly.pdbx_strand_id
1 'polypeptide(L)'
;MAPSASAEWDRRTASLDQWLDTQVTDPAIKHAILYLLQGVCDPSLPCSRLGPVRLRRAFLSQQRIGYQGLLEGRLSVQWTPLQEQYLQPRGSQRSPTLWVSRLSHQLILLGFHMWEHRNLVQHLEDNVQLRECSRLVNDGIHSQFDMGPTDLPKVVQRMLAVKRRTVLNKPLVDREEWLKLVRMERTAYRRALAPQRRILHRFFHPAQAP
;
A
#
# COMPACT_ATOMS: atom_id res chain seq x y z
N MET A 1 13.24 6.66 1.49
CA MET A 1 12.52 5.37 1.33
C MET A 1 11.78 5.09 2.63
N ALA A 2 10.51 4.68 2.56
CA ALA A 2 9.82 4.21 3.75
C ALA A 2 10.53 2.94 4.29
N PRO A 3 10.62 2.73 5.62
CA PRO A 3 11.16 1.49 6.18
C PRO A 3 10.35 0.29 5.66
N SER A 4 10.95 -0.90 5.62
CA SER A 4 10.19 -2.11 5.27
C SER A 4 9.12 -2.43 6.32
N ALA A 5 8.09 -3.18 5.94
CA ALA A 5 7.06 -3.62 6.88
C ALA A 5 7.63 -4.36 8.10
N SER A 6 8.66 -5.20 7.90
CA SER A 6 9.37 -5.87 8.99
C SER A 6 10.09 -4.89 9.91
N ALA A 7 10.78 -3.88 9.36
CA ALA A 7 11.47 -2.88 10.16
C ALA A 7 10.51 -1.97 10.95
N GLU A 8 9.32 -1.67 10.39
CA GLU A 8 8.27 -0.97 11.13
C GLU A 8 7.71 -1.85 12.24
N TRP A 9 7.41 -3.12 11.96
CA TRP A 9 6.93 -4.08 12.95
C TRP A 9 7.92 -4.20 14.13
N ASP A 10 9.19 -4.46 13.85
CA ASP A 10 10.23 -4.61 14.87
C ASP A 10 10.34 -3.36 15.76
N ARG A 11 10.26 -2.17 15.16
CA ARG A 11 10.27 -0.90 15.90
C ARG A 11 9.08 -0.80 16.86
N ARG A 12 7.88 -1.13 16.39
CA ARG A 12 6.65 -1.04 17.21
C ARG A 12 6.63 -2.10 18.30
N THR A 13 7.08 -3.32 18.01
CA THR A 13 7.22 -4.38 19.00
C THR A 13 8.28 -4.02 20.06
N ALA A 14 9.39 -3.38 19.68
CA ALA A 14 10.39 -2.89 20.64
C ALA A 14 9.82 -1.78 21.54
N SER A 15 9.01 -0.87 21.00
CA SER A 15 8.31 0.14 21.81
C SER A 15 7.31 -0.50 22.78
N LEU A 16 6.59 -1.55 22.36
CA LEU A 16 5.71 -2.32 23.24
C LEU A 16 6.50 -3.03 24.36
N ASP A 17 7.65 -3.63 24.04
CA ASP A 17 8.52 -4.28 25.03
C ASP A 17 8.98 -3.29 26.12
N GLN A 18 9.47 -2.11 25.71
CA GLN A 18 9.84 -1.04 26.64
C GLN A 18 8.66 -0.56 27.49
N TRP A 19 7.47 -0.48 26.91
CA TRP A 19 6.25 -0.12 27.63
C TRP A 19 5.88 -1.19 28.67
N LEU A 20 6.00 -2.48 28.34
CA LEU A 20 5.75 -3.60 29.25
C LEU A 20 6.69 -3.57 30.45
N ASP A 21 7.96 -3.21 30.24
CA ASP A 21 8.94 -3.00 31.32
C ASP A 21 8.54 -1.82 32.20
N THR A 22 8.13 -0.70 31.60
CA THR A 22 7.66 0.48 32.33
C THR A 22 6.46 0.16 33.22
N GLN A 23 5.56 -0.72 32.76
CA GLN A 23 4.42 -1.20 33.55
C GLN A 23 4.77 -2.27 34.59
N VAL A 24 6.03 -2.69 34.71
CA VAL A 24 6.48 -3.76 35.65
C VAL A 24 5.67 -5.03 35.41
N THR A 25 5.56 -5.41 34.12
CA THR A 25 4.89 -6.64 33.71
C THR A 25 5.73 -7.85 34.15
N ASP A 26 5.09 -8.95 34.57
CA ASP A 26 5.80 -10.22 34.83
C ASP A 26 6.66 -10.57 33.59
N PRO A 27 7.99 -10.76 33.73
CA PRO A 27 8.87 -11.07 32.61
C PRO A 27 8.43 -12.28 31.78
N ALA A 28 7.78 -13.26 32.40
CA ALA A 28 7.26 -14.43 31.70
C ALA A 28 5.96 -14.11 30.92
N ILE A 29 5.10 -13.23 31.46
CA ILE A 29 3.93 -12.71 30.73
C ILE A 29 4.39 -11.88 29.54
N LYS A 30 5.38 -11.00 29.74
CA LYS A 30 6.01 -10.19 28.69
C LYS A 30 6.49 -11.08 27.53
N HIS A 31 7.32 -12.08 27.84
CA HIS A 31 7.81 -13.04 26.83
C HIS A 31 6.66 -13.76 26.12
N ALA A 32 5.62 -14.19 26.85
CA ALA A 32 4.49 -14.89 26.26
C ALA A 32 3.69 -14.00 25.29
N ILE A 33 3.43 -12.74 25.64
CA ILE A 33 2.72 -11.79 24.77
C ILE A 33 3.54 -11.50 23.51
N LEU A 34 4.83 -11.20 23.65
CA LEU A 34 5.71 -10.91 22.52
C LEU A 34 5.85 -12.12 21.59
N TYR A 35 5.92 -13.34 22.16
CA TYR A 35 5.92 -14.58 21.38
C TYR A 35 4.62 -14.77 20.59
N LEU A 36 3.46 -14.56 21.22
CA LEU A 36 2.17 -14.66 20.54
C LEU A 36 2.01 -13.61 19.44
N LEU A 37 2.60 -12.43 19.60
CA LEU A 37 2.64 -11.41 18.55
C LEU A 37 3.48 -11.83 17.35
N GLN A 38 4.55 -12.61 17.51
CA GLN A 38 5.29 -13.15 16.37
C GLN A 38 4.39 -14.02 15.47
N GLY A 39 3.42 -14.72 16.06
CA GLY A 39 2.41 -15.51 15.32
C GLY A 39 1.49 -14.67 14.42
N VAL A 40 1.43 -13.35 14.60
CA VAL A 40 0.73 -12.44 13.69
C VAL A 40 1.49 -12.32 12.35
N CYS A 41 2.81 -12.24 12.40
CA CYS A 41 3.65 -12.12 11.22
C CYS A 41 3.93 -13.46 10.55
N ASP A 42 4.08 -14.51 11.35
CA ASP A 42 4.35 -15.86 10.87
C ASP A 42 3.39 -16.86 11.52
N PRO A 43 2.28 -17.18 10.84
CA PRO A 43 1.32 -18.17 11.31
C PRO A 43 1.88 -19.60 11.39
N SER A 44 3.03 -19.87 10.74
CA SER A 44 3.68 -21.18 10.73
C SER A 44 4.57 -21.41 11.96
N LEU A 45 4.80 -20.38 12.79
CA LEU A 45 5.54 -20.50 14.04
C LEU A 45 4.92 -21.60 14.92
N PRO A 46 5.68 -22.66 15.26
CA PRO A 46 5.13 -23.75 16.03
C PRO A 46 4.72 -23.25 17.41
N CYS A 47 3.54 -23.68 17.90
CA CYS A 47 3.01 -23.35 19.23
C CYS A 47 3.89 -23.81 20.42
N SER A 48 5.09 -24.33 20.19
CA SER A 48 5.77 -25.29 21.05
C SER A 48 6.74 -24.71 22.09
N ARG A 49 6.57 -23.45 22.50
CA ARG A 49 7.17 -22.98 23.76
C ARG A 49 6.08 -22.60 24.75
N LEU A 50 5.42 -23.63 25.29
CA LEU A 50 4.68 -23.45 26.53
C LEU A 50 5.69 -22.98 27.59
N GLY A 51 5.54 -21.71 27.99
CA GLY A 51 6.36 -21.13 29.06
C GLY A 51 6.13 -21.82 30.41
N PRO A 52 6.48 -21.15 31.52
CA PRO A 52 6.26 -21.70 32.86
C PRO A 52 4.84 -22.27 33.03
N VAL A 53 4.70 -23.39 33.75
CA VAL A 53 3.42 -24.11 33.93
C VAL A 53 2.28 -23.19 34.36
N ARG A 54 2.58 -22.19 35.21
CA ARG A 54 1.62 -21.17 35.66
C ARG A 54 0.94 -20.39 34.51
N LEU A 55 1.64 -20.16 33.40
CA LEU A 55 1.13 -19.41 32.24
C LEU A 55 0.34 -20.29 31.27
N ARG A 56 0.41 -21.62 31.39
CA ARG A 56 -0.16 -22.55 30.41
C ARG A 56 -1.63 -22.29 30.15
N ARG A 57 -2.42 -22.04 31.21
CA ARG A 57 -3.86 -21.74 31.09
C ARG A 57 -4.11 -20.45 30.31
N ALA A 58 -3.37 -19.38 30.62
CA ALA A 58 -3.51 -18.10 29.96
C ALA A 58 -3.07 -18.17 28.50
N PHE A 59 -1.94 -18.84 28.23
CA PHE A 59 -1.43 -19.05 26.89
C PHE A 59 -2.42 -19.82 26.01
N LEU A 60 -2.91 -20.99 26.46
CA LEU A 60 -3.90 -21.77 25.72
C LEU A 60 -5.22 -21.00 25.53
N SER A 61 -5.65 -20.23 26.53
CA SER A 61 -6.83 -19.38 26.40
C SER A 61 -6.62 -18.27 25.37
N GLN A 62 -5.44 -17.66 25.30
CA GLN A 62 -5.12 -16.63 24.32
C GLN A 62 -5.00 -17.21 22.91
N GLN A 63 -4.45 -18.41 22.77
CA GLN A 63 -4.39 -19.10 21.47
C GLN A 63 -5.77 -19.38 20.89
N ARG A 64 -6.77 -19.69 21.73
CA ARG A 64 -8.18 -19.81 21.28
C ARG A 64 -8.77 -18.49 20.79
N ILE A 65 -8.32 -17.36 21.33
CA ILE A 65 -8.69 -16.02 20.83
C ILE A 65 -7.99 -15.75 19.49
N GLY A 66 -6.79 -16.30 19.31
CA GLY A 66 -5.99 -16.19 18.09
C GLY A 66 -5.07 -14.98 18.07
N TYR A 67 -4.09 -15.01 17.18
CA TYR A 67 -3.07 -13.95 17.03
C TYR A 67 -3.69 -12.64 16.56
N GLN A 68 -4.63 -12.71 15.61
CA GLN A 68 -5.37 -11.53 15.14
C GLN A 68 -6.21 -10.92 16.25
N GLY A 69 -6.91 -11.74 17.05
CA GLY A 69 -7.67 -11.24 18.20
C GLY A 69 -6.78 -10.55 19.24
N LEU A 70 -5.56 -11.07 19.48
CA LEU A 70 -4.57 -10.42 20.32
C LEU A 70 -4.19 -9.03 19.77
N LEU A 71 -3.90 -8.93 18.47
CA LEU A 71 -3.56 -7.66 17.82
C LEU A 71 -4.71 -6.64 17.91
N GLU A 72 -5.96 -7.11 17.84
CA GLU A 72 -7.17 -6.30 18.07
C GLU A 72 -7.41 -5.94 19.55
N GLY A 73 -6.47 -6.27 20.44
CA GLY A 73 -6.54 -5.95 21.87
C GLY A 73 -7.37 -6.94 22.69
N ARG A 74 -7.80 -8.07 22.13
CA ARG A 74 -8.55 -9.11 22.87
C ARG A 74 -7.59 -9.95 23.68
N LEU A 75 -7.50 -9.64 24.97
CA LEU A 75 -6.70 -10.37 25.93
C LEU A 75 -7.53 -11.42 26.66
N SER A 76 -6.92 -12.57 26.92
CA SER A 76 -7.48 -13.56 27.84
C SER A 76 -7.61 -12.96 29.24
N VAL A 77 -8.77 -13.15 29.85
CA VAL A 77 -9.03 -12.79 31.25
C VAL A 77 -8.07 -13.47 32.24
N GLN A 78 -7.38 -14.53 31.80
CA GLN A 78 -6.41 -15.27 32.60
C GLN A 78 -5.09 -14.51 32.82
N TRP A 79 -4.81 -13.45 32.05
CA TRP A 79 -3.58 -12.65 32.21
C TRP A 79 -3.62 -11.78 33.47
N THR A 80 -4.77 -11.21 33.83
CA THR A 80 -4.95 -10.32 34.99
C THR A 80 -4.48 -10.94 36.32
N PRO A 81 -4.97 -12.13 36.74
CA PRO A 81 -4.58 -12.71 38.02
C PRO A 81 -3.08 -13.08 38.06
N LEU A 82 -2.47 -13.42 36.93
CA LEU A 82 -1.04 -13.71 36.85
C LEU A 82 -0.19 -12.45 37.09
N GLN A 83 -0.61 -11.33 36.49
CA GLN A 83 0.04 -10.04 36.72
C GLN A 83 -0.16 -9.57 38.17
N GLU A 84 -1.36 -9.76 38.73
CA GLU A 84 -1.64 -9.45 40.13
C GLU A 84 -0.74 -10.24 41.10
N GLN A 85 -0.61 -11.55 40.89
CA GLN A 85 0.27 -12.41 41.67
C GLN A 85 1.74 -11.96 41.61
N TYR A 86 2.16 -11.38 40.48
CA TYR A 86 3.51 -10.82 40.33
C TYR A 86 3.68 -9.49 41.06
N LEU A 87 2.66 -8.63 41.07
CA LEU A 87 2.72 -7.30 41.68
C LEU A 87 2.59 -7.32 43.21
N GLN A 88 1.81 -8.26 43.77
CA GLN A 88 1.54 -8.34 45.22
C GLN A 88 2.81 -8.41 46.09
N PRO A 89 3.76 -9.35 45.85
CA PRO A 89 4.99 -9.44 46.66
C PRO A 89 5.91 -8.22 46.52
N ARG A 90 5.70 -7.39 45.50
CA ARG A 90 6.50 -6.19 45.22
C ARG A 90 5.92 -4.93 45.87
N GLY A 91 4.78 -5.04 46.57
CA GLY A 91 4.10 -3.89 47.18
C GLY A 91 3.61 -2.85 46.16
N SER A 92 3.45 -3.24 44.89
CA SER A 92 3.08 -2.31 43.83
C SER A 92 1.60 -1.92 43.93
N GLN A 93 1.33 -0.61 43.93
CA GLN A 93 -0.03 -0.04 43.93
C GLN A 93 -0.69 -0.03 42.52
N ARG A 94 -0.02 -0.59 41.51
CA ARG A 94 -0.54 -0.64 40.14
C ARG A 94 -1.71 -1.61 40.05
N SER A 95 -2.80 -1.14 39.45
CA SER A 95 -3.98 -1.97 39.21
C SER A 95 -3.76 -2.96 38.05
N PRO A 96 -3.91 -4.28 38.28
CA PRO A 96 -3.86 -5.29 37.24
C PRO A 96 -4.94 -5.11 36.17
N THR A 97 -6.11 -4.59 36.53
CA THR A 97 -7.22 -4.35 35.59
C THR A 97 -6.92 -3.16 34.68
N LEU A 98 -6.36 -2.08 35.22
CA LEU A 98 -5.88 -0.96 34.41
C LEU A 98 -4.72 -1.37 33.50
N TRP A 99 -3.84 -2.25 33.97
CA TRP A 99 -2.76 -2.81 33.15
C TRP A 99 -3.31 -3.53 31.92
N VAL A 100 -4.31 -4.40 32.06
CA VAL A 100 -4.95 -5.08 30.91
C VAL A 100 -5.57 -4.08 29.94
N SER A 101 -6.34 -3.12 30.44
CA SER A 101 -6.98 -2.11 29.59
C SER A 101 -5.96 -1.32 28.76
N ARG A 102 -4.85 -0.91 29.39
CA ARG A 102 -3.78 -0.19 28.69
C ARG A 102 -3.02 -1.08 27.72
N LEU A 103 -2.78 -2.35 28.06
CA LEU A 103 -2.15 -3.30 27.16
C LEU A 103 -3.02 -3.54 25.91
N SER A 104 -4.32 -3.74 26.08
CA SER A 104 -5.27 -3.82 24.95
C SER A 104 -5.16 -2.60 24.04
N HIS A 105 -5.08 -1.40 24.62
CA HIS A 105 -4.91 -0.17 23.85
C HIS A 105 -3.58 -0.14 23.08
N GLN A 106 -2.47 -0.54 23.70
CA GLN A 106 -1.16 -0.62 23.02
C GLN A 106 -1.17 -1.61 21.85
N LEU A 107 -1.85 -2.75 21.99
CA LEU A 107 -1.98 -3.75 20.93
C LEU A 107 -2.79 -3.21 19.74
N ILE A 108 -3.91 -2.53 20.03
CA ILE A 108 -4.73 -1.87 19.00
C ILE A 108 -3.92 -0.79 18.27
N LEU A 109 -3.17 0.03 19.00
CA LEU A 109 -2.28 1.05 18.40
C LEU A 109 -1.21 0.42 17.51
N LEU A 110 -0.63 -0.71 17.91
CA LEU A 110 0.32 -1.46 17.09
C LEU A 110 -0.32 -1.88 15.77
N GLY A 111 -1.51 -2.50 15.83
CA GLY A 111 -2.27 -2.90 14.64
C GLY A 111 -2.63 -1.71 13.74
N PHE A 112 -3.06 -0.60 14.34
CA PHE A 112 -3.36 0.65 13.63
C PHE A 112 -2.13 1.19 12.88
N HIS A 113 -0.97 1.26 13.52
CA HIS A 113 0.25 1.75 12.87
C HIS A 113 0.72 0.86 11.72
N MET A 114 0.54 -0.46 11.82
CA MET A 114 0.85 -1.36 10.72
C MET A 114 -0.11 -1.18 9.54
N TRP A 115 -1.40 -0.95 9.82
CA TRP A 115 -2.39 -0.60 8.80
C TRP A 115 -2.06 0.74 8.13
N GLU A 116 -1.71 1.77 8.92
CA GLU A 116 -1.31 3.09 8.42
C GLU A 116 -0.05 2.99 7.54
N HIS A 117 0.98 2.26 7.99
CA HIS A 117 2.18 2.01 7.22
C HIS A 117 1.87 1.35 5.87
N ARG A 118 1.02 0.32 5.85
CA ARG A 118 0.57 -0.33 4.61
C ARG A 118 -0.09 0.66 3.66
N ASN A 119 -1.00 1.51 4.16
CA ASN A 119 -1.67 2.50 3.31
C ASN A 119 -0.69 3.55 2.78
N LEU A 120 0.25 4.01 3.60
CA LEU A 120 1.28 4.96 3.16
C LEU A 120 2.14 4.38 2.04
N VAL A 121 2.58 3.13 2.17
CA VAL A 121 3.37 2.44 1.12
C VAL A 121 2.54 2.28 -0.15
N GLN A 122 1.29 1.82 -0.04
CA GLN A 122 0.40 1.67 -1.19
C GLN A 122 0.16 2.99 -1.93
N HIS A 123 -0.12 4.08 -1.20
CA HIS A 123 -0.31 5.39 -1.81
C HIS A 123 0.97 5.98 -2.39
N LEU A 124 2.15 5.64 -1.87
CA LEU A 124 3.42 6.02 -2.50
C LEU A 124 3.59 5.31 -3.85
N GLU A 125 3.28 4.02 -3.93
CA GLU A 125 3.32 3.25 -5.18
C GLU A 125 2.29 3.76 -6.20
N ASP A 126 1.04 3.99 -5.78
CA ASP A 126 -0.01 4.60 -6.61
C ASP A 126 0.45 5.97 -7.15
N ASN A 127 1.08 6.79 -6.31
CA ASN A 127 1.63 8.08 -6.73
C ASN A 127 2.76 7.94 -7.76
N VAL A 128 3.62 6.94 -7.63
CA VAL A 128 4.68 6.67 -8.63
C VAL A 128 4.07 6.23 -9.95
N GLN A 129 3.09 5.32 -9.93
CA GLN A 129 2.39 4.86 -11.13
C GLN A 129 1.62 6.01 -11.80
N LEU A 130 0.91 6.82 -11.03
CA LEU A 130 0.19 8.01 -11.53
C LEU A 130 1.14 9.04 -12.14
N ARG A 131 2.31 9.26 -11.52
CA ARG A 131 3.35 10.16 -12.07
C ARG A 131 3.89 9.62 -13.40
N GLU A 132 4.16 8.32 -13.48
CA GLU A 132 4.66 7.70 -14.71
C GLU A 132 3.61 7.72 -15.81
N CYS A 133 2.35 7.37 -15.52
CA CYS A 133 1.24 7.53 -16.48
C CYS A 133 1.11 8.97 -16.96
N SER A 134 1.13 9.94 -16.04
CA SER A 134 1.10 11.37 -16.38
C SER A 134 2.27 11.80 -17.27
N ARG A 135 3.48 11.25 -17.04
CA ARG A 135 4.66 11.49 -17.88
C ARG A 135 4.47 10.90 -19.28
N LEU A 136 4.08 9.63 -19.39
CA LEU A 136 3.86 8.95 -20.68
C LEU A 136 2.76 9.63 -21.52
N VAL A 137 1.69 10.06 -20.86
CA VAL A 137 0.60 10.81 -21.52
C VAL A 137 1.10 12.17 -22.01
N ASN A 138 1.86 12.89 -21.19
CA ASN A 138 2.47 14.15 -21.59
C ASN A 138 3.42 13.98 -22.76
N ASP A 139 4.31 13.00 -22.73
CA ASP A 139 5.24 12.69 -23.83
C ASP A 139 4.47 12.35 -25.11
N GLY A 140 3.37 11.61 -24.99
CA GLY A 140 2.45 11.34 -26.09
C GLY A 140 1.82 12.60 -26.68
N ILE A 141 1.37 13.53 -25.83
CA ILE A 141 0.83 14.82 -26.24
C ILE A 141 1.89 15.65 -26.96
N HIS A 142 3.09 15.76 -26.40
CA HIS A 142 4.24 16.43 -27.03
C HIS A 142 4.47 15.92 -28.45
N SER A 143 4.57 14.59 -28.60
CA SER A 143 4.74 13.93 -29.89
C SER A 143 3.62 14.24 -30.88
N GLN A 144 2.35 14.29 -30.45
CA GLN A 144 1.24 14.64 -31.35
C GLN A 144 1.31 16.08 -31.86
N PHE A 145 1.73 17.03 -31.00
CA PHE A 145 1.95 18.42 -31.39
C PHE A 145 3.15 18.57 -32.32
N ASP A 146 4.25 17.84 -32.08
CA ASP A 146 5.46 17.89 -32.91
C ASP A 146 5.20 17.31 -34.32
N MET A 147 4.35 16.29 -34.44
CA MET A 147 3.91 15.75 -35.73
C MET A 147 3.03 16.71 -36.56
N GLY A 148 2.50 17.79 -35.96
CA GLY A 148 1.68 18.79 -36.65
C GLY A 148 0.30 18.27 -37.11
N PRO A 149 -0.55 19.10 -37.76
CA PRO A 149 -1.95 18.77 -38.05
C PRO A 149 -2.18 18.01 -39.38
N THR A 150 -1.16 17.80 -40.20
CA THR A 150 -1.29 17.39 -41.62
C THR A 150 -2.02 16.06 -41.84
N ASP A 151 -1.84 15.09 -40.94
CA ASP A 151 -2.45 13.76 -41.04
C ASP A 151 -3.73 13.62 -40.19
N LEU A 152 -4.51 14.70 -40.02
CA LEU A 152 -5.73 14.69 -39.23
C LEU A 152 -6.93 15.30 -39.96
N PRO A 153 -8.17 14.87 -39.64
CA PRO A 153 -9.38 15.56 -40.08
C PRO A 153 -9.44 16.99 -39.52
N LYS A 154 -9.99 17.94 -40.30
CA LYS A 154 -10.10 19.37 -39.92
C LYS A 154 -10.73 19.59 -38.54
N VAL A 155 -11.69 18.74 -38.15
CA VAL A 155 -12.36 18.81 -36.84
C VAL A 155 -11.38 18.63 -35.69
N VAL A 156 -10.48 17.64 -35.81
CA VAL A 156 -9.48 17.26 -34.79
C VAL A 156 -8.24 18.16 -34.86
N GLN A 157 -7.92 18.72 -36.04
CA GLN A 157 -6.87 19.72 -36.17
C GLN A 157 -7.07 20.92 -35.24
N ARG A 158 -8.33 21.32 -34.96
CA ARG A 158 -8.66 22.38 -33.99
C ARG A 158 -8.18 22.06 -32.57
N MET A 159 -8.09 20.79 -32.21
CA MET A 159 -7.56 20.37 -30.89
C MET A 159 -6.05 20.63 -30.76
N LEU A 160 -5.33 20.69 -31.88
CA LEU A 160 -3.91 21.06 -31.96
C LEU A 160 -3.70 22.57 -32.18
N ALA A 161 -4.75 23.32 -32.49
CA ALA A 161 -4.68 24.78 -32.62
C ALA A 161 -4.61 25.49 -31.25
N VAL A 162 -5.00 24.80 -30.16
CA VAL A 162 -4.87 25.30 -28.79
C VAL A 162 -3.41 25.19 -28.33
N LYS A 163 -2.95 26.12 -27.50
CA LYS A 163 -1.57 26.09 -26.96
C LYS A 163 -1.31 24.77 -26.22
N ARG A 164 -0.18 24.13 -26.53
CA ARG A 164 0.28 22.87 -25.91
C ARG A 164 0.16 22.86 -24.39
N ARG A 165 0.61 23.94 -23.73
CA ARG A 165 0.52 24.13 -22.27
C ARG A 165 -0.90 24.02 -21.72
N THR A 166 -1.90 24.45 -22.48
CA THR A 166 -3.31 24.42 -22.05
C THR A 166 -3.83 22.98 -21.98
N VAL A 167 -3.35 22.10 -22.88
CA VAL A 167 -3.69 20.68 -22.84
C VAL A 167 -2.95 19.98 -21.70
N LEU A 168 -1.67 20.29 -21.50
CA LEU A 168 -0.85 19.69 -20.43
C LEU A 168 -1.30 20.07 -19.01
N ASN A 169 -1.97 21.22 -18.83
CA ASN A 169 -2.50 21.66 -17.54
C ASN A 169 -3.84 21.02 -17.17
N LYS A 170 -4.43 20.18 -18.04
CA LYS A 170 -5.67 19.48 -17.74
C LYS A 170 -5.43 18.30 -16.78
N PRO A 171 -6.48 17.83 -16.06
CA PRO A 171 -6.42 16.59 -15.29
C PRO A 171 -5.90 15.41 -16.13
N LEU A 172 -5.33 14.39 -15.48
CA LEU A 172 -4.75 13.23 -16.17
C LEU A 172 -5.77 12.52 -17.09
N VAL A 173 -6.99 12.32 -16.61
CA VAL A 173 -8.09 11.69 -17.36
C VAL A 173 -8.37 12.42 -18.67
N ASP A 174 -8.56 13.74 -18.61
CA ASP A 174 -8.78 14.58 -19.79
C ASP A 174 -7.62 14.51 -20.80
N ARG A 175 -6.37 14.45 -20.29
CA ARG A 175 -5.17 14.33 -21.12
C ARG A 175 -5.10 12.97 -21.82
N GLU A 176 -5.47 11.90 -21.12
CA GLU A 176 -5.55 10.55 -21.68
C GLU A 176 -6.61 10.44 -22.78
N GLU A 177 -7.81 10.96 -22.53
CA GLU A 177 -8.89 10.99 -23.51
C GLU A 177 -8.51 11.80 -24.75
N TRP A 178 -7.92 12.99 -24.53
CA TRP A 178 -7.40 13.83 -25.62
C TRP A 178 -6.39 13.06 -26.46
N LEU A 179 -5.42 12.41 -25.83
CA LEU A 179 -4.36 11.66 -26.52
C LEU A 179 -4.92 10.46 -27.29
N LYS A 180 -5.86 9.73 -26.69
CA LYS A 180 -6.54 8.59 -27.30
C LYS A 180 -7.30 9.02 -28.56
N LEU A 181 -8.11 10.06 -28.46
CA LEU A 181 -8.91 10.57 -29.57
C LEU A 181 -8.01 11.01 -30.74
N VAL A 182 -6.98 11.82 -30.47
CA VAL A 182 -6.07 12.30 -31.53
C VAL A 182 -5.32 11.14 -32.20
N ARG A 183 -4.83 10.16 -31.43
CA ARG A 183 -4.16 8.97 -31.99
C ARG A 183 -5.09 8.11 -32.84
N MET A 184 -6.32 7.88 -32.38
CA MET A 184 -7.33 7.12 -33.11
C MET A 184 -7.65 7.77 -34.45
N GLU A 185 -7.96 9.06 -34.44
CA GLU A 185 -8.32 9.83 -35.62
C GLU A 185 -7.16 9.92 -36.63
N ARG A 186 -5.93 10.13 -36.14
CA ARG A 186 -4.74 10.13 -37.00
C ARG A 186 -4.52 8.78 -37.68
N THR A 187 -4.71 7.69 -36.95
CA THR A 187 -4.55 6.33 -37.49
C THR A 187 -5.64 6.03 -38.52
N ALA A 188 -6.89 6.37 -38.23
CA ALA A 188 -8.01 6.21 -39.15
C ALA A 188 -7.81 7.02 -40.44
N TYR A 189 -7.40 8.29 -40.31
CA TYR A 189 -7.18 9.17 -41.45
C TYR A 189 -6.02 8.71 -42.34
N ARG A 190 -4.89 8.29 -41.75
CA ARG A 190 -3.77 7.69 -42.49
C ARG A 190 -4.18 6.43 -43.26
N ARG A 191 -5.01 5.57 -42.65
CA ARG A 191 -5.55 4.37 -43.31
C ARG A 191 -6.46 4.72 -44.48
N ALA A 192 -7.34 5.71 -44.30
CA ALA A 192 -8.24 6.16 -45.36
C ALA A 192 -7.49 6.80 -46.55
N LEU A 193 -6.37 7.47 -46.30
CA LEU A 193 -5.52 8.06 -47.35
C LEU A 193 -4.58 7.06 -48.04
N ALA A 194 -4.36 5.87 -47.47
CA ALA A 194 -3.41 4.90 -48.01
C ALA A 194 -3.75 4.43 -49.45
N PRO A 195 -5.01 4.12 -49.80
CA PRO A 195 -5.39 3.80 -51.19
C PRO A 195 -5.15 4.96 -52.15
N GLN A 196 -5.50 6.20 -51.75
CA GLN A 196 -5.31 7.40 -52.57
C GLN A 196 -3.82 7.68 -52.83
N ARG A 197 -2.97 7.52 -51.81
CA ARG A 197 -1.51 7.66 -51.94
C ARG A 197 -0.92 6.59 -52.88
N ARG A 198 -1.43 5.35 -52.85
CA ARG A 198 -1.01 4.27 -53.77
C ARG A 198 -1.39 4.59 -55.23
N ILE A 199 -2.58 5.14 -55.45
CA ILE A 199 -3.03 5.56 -56.79
C ILE A 199 -2.18 6.72 -57.31
N LEU A 200 -1.96 7.76 -56.50
CA LEU A 200 -1.10 8.88 -56.87
C LEU A 200 0.34 8.43 -57.16
N HIS A 201 0.92 7.58 -56.31
CA HIS A 201 2.26 7.03 -56.55
C HIS A 201 2.34 6.24 -57.86
N ARG A 202 1.32 5.43 -58.20
CA ARG A 202 1.25 4.71 -59.48
C ARG A 202 1.12 5.66 -60.68
N PHE A 203 0.43 6.79 -60.52
CA PHE A 203 0.30 7.81 -61.57
C PHE A 203 1.62 8.55 -61.84
N PHE A 204 2.39 8.89 -60.81
CA PHE A 204 3.68 9.59 -60.95
C PHE A 204 4.86 8.66 -61.25
N HIS A 205 4.72 7.36 -60.99
CA HIS A 205 5.70 6.33 -61.33
C HIS A 205 5.01 5.20 -62.12
N PRO A 206 4.64 5.44 -63.38
CA PRO A 206 4.11 4.39 -64.24
C PRO A 206 5.19 3.32 -64.44
N ALA A 207 4.81 2.05 -64.34
CA ALA A 207 5.69 0.96 -64.75
C ALA A 207 6.03 1.16 -66.23
N GLN A 208 7.32 1.22 -66.57
CA GLN A 208 7.75 1.15 -67.97
C GLN A 208 7.24 -0.18 -68.53
N ALA A 209 6.28 -0.11 -69.46
CA ALA A 209 5.77 -1.28 -70.15
C ALA A 209 6.85 -1.78 -71.13
N PRO A 210 7.02 -3.11 -71.30
CA PRO A 210 8.01 -3.71 -72.20
C PRO A 210 7.69 -3.47 -73.68
#